data_AF-A0A7S2VHG3-F1
#
_entry.id   AF-A0A7S2VHG3-F1
#
_cell.length_a   1.000
_cell.length_b   1.000
_cell.length_c   1.000
_cell.angle_alpha   90.00
_cell.angle_beta   90.00
_cell.angle_gamma   90.00
#
_symmetry.space_group_name_H-M   'P 1'
#
loop_
_entity.id
_entity.type
_entity.pdbx_description
1 polymer ?
#
loop_
_entity_poly.entity_id
_entity_poly.type
_entity_poly.pdbx_seq_one_letter_code
_entity_poly.pdbx_strand_id
1 'polypeptide(L)'
;TLPRDGKYGENEKCPDWRDDDGSDYIPGSTYDEDSCFMPIPDCEQAAPCYENSPFTCVDGNLVIEECKQASPLCDSCYPASACGSRSKDESGKFVESDSCGPEFAQCNLGSPCFDHKSGMCAYDGSILIEECKEAELFCKACFPHSRCGTLEEEEEDEEEATDSSTSEPSPKDESPEDEPSEAPTSSAYKASNIIVLMSISFSLLSWF
;
A
#
# COMPACT_ATOMS: atom_id res chain seq x y z
N THR A 1 8.48 -5.02 11.70
CA THR A 1 8.57 -4.53 13.10
C THR A 1 9.75 -3.59 13.28
N LEU A 2 9.64 -2.52 14.08
CA LEU A 2 10.78 -1.67 14.47
C LEU A 2 11.92 -2.55 15.03
N PRO A 3 13.20 -2.30 14.67
CA PRO A 3 14.34 -3.00 15.26
C PRO A 3 14.24 -2.90 16.78
N ARG A 4 14.44 -4.02 17.46
CA ARG A 4 14.29 -4.14 18.92
C ARG A 4 15.25 -3.23 19.70
N ASP A 5 16.26 -2.70 19.01
CA ASP A 5 17.33 -1.82 19.44
C ASP A 5 17.28 -0.41 18.83
N GLY A 6 16.27 -0.12 17.99
CA GLY A 6 15.99 1.23 17.45
C GLY A 6 17.09 1.79 16.54
N LYS A 7 17.95 0.94 15.96
CA LYS A 7 19.01 1.35 15.04
C LYS A 7 18.87 0.60 13.73
N TYR A 8 18.76 1.34 12.64
CA TYR A 8 18.93 0.83 11.30
C TYR A 8 20.41 0.92 10.92
N GLY A 9 20.92 -0.07 10.19
CA GLY A 9 22.24 -0.02 9.58
C GLY A 9 22.36 1.15 8.60
N GLU A 10 23.59 1.62 8.36
CA GLU A 10 23.89 2.82 7.56
C GLU A 10 23.43 2.72 6.09
N ASN A 11 23.15 1.50 5.61
CA ASN A 11 22.57 1.21 4.30
C ASN A 11 21.27 0.38 4.38
N GLU A 12 20.76 0.12 5.59
CA GLU A 12 19.44 -0.44 5.75
C GLU A 12 18.46 0.70 5.50
N LYS A 13 17.92 0.74 4.27
CA LYS A 13 16.60 1.35 4.09
C LYS A 13 15.72 0.70 5.15
N CYS A 14 14.94 1.48 5.91
CA CYS A 14 13.89 0.88 6.73
C CYS A 14 13.22 -0.16 5.84
N PRO A 15 13.34 -1.47 6.11
CA PRO A 15 12.45 -2.42 5.48
C PRO A 15 11.10 -1.84 5.84
N ASP A 16 10.34 -1.40 4.84
CA ASP A 16 9.00 -0.97 5.17
C ASP A 16 8.40 -2.19 5.82
N TRP A 17 8.17 -2.13 7.12
CA TRP A 17 7.83 -3.29 7.94
C TRP A 17 6.46 -3.87 7.55
N ARG A 18 5.85 -3.25 6.55
CA ARG A 18 4.58 -3.44 5.89
C ARG A 18 4.67 -4.42 4.72
N ASP A 19 5.86 -4.94 4.40
CA ASP A 19 6.07 -5.80 3.23
C ASP A 19 7.28 -6.73 3.47
N ASP A 20 7.03 -8.00 3.81
CA ASP A 20 8.11 -8.98 4.08
C ASP A 20 8.82 -9.42 2.78
N ASP A 21 8.20 -9.20 1.60
CA ASP A 21 8.76 -9.42 0.26
C ASP A 21 8.82 -8.14 -0.62
N GLY A 22 8.08 -7.09 -0.29
CA GLY A 22 8.24 -5.76 -0.90
C GLY A 22 7.36 -5.49 -2.11
N SER A 23 6.27 -6.27 -2.31
CA SER A 23 5.40 -6.18 -3.49
C SER A 23 4.04 -5.52 -3.27
N ASP A 24 3.58 -5.35 -2.03
CA ASP A 24 2.20 -5.00 -1.74
C ASP A 24 1.94 -3.49 -1.68
N TYR A 25 2.93 -2.67 -1.36
CA TYR A 25 2.80 -1.21 -1.44
C TYR A 25 3.70 -0.60 -2.50
N ILE A 26 3.07 -0.30 -3.62
CA ILE A 26 3.70 0.45 -4.70
C ILE A 26 3.22 1.90 -4.57
N PRO A 27 4.09 2.86 -4.15
CA PRO A 27 3.69 4.26 -4.09
C PRO A 27 3.24 4.74 -5.46
N GLY A 28 2.28 5.68 -5.51
CA GLY A 28 1.75 6.17 -6.79
C GLY A 28 2.83 6.79 -7.69
N SER A 29 3.86 7.38 -7.07
CA SER A 29 5.05 7.92 -7.72
C SER A 29 6.03 6.87 -8.27
N THR A 30 5.73 5.57 -8.15
CA THR A 30 6.57 4.52 -8.72
C THR A 30 6.54 4.59 -10.23
N TYR A 31 7.70 4.90 -10.81
CA TYR A 31 7.91 4.90 -12.25
C TYR A 31 8.14 3.47 -12.75
N ASP A 32 7.39 3.10 -13.78
CA ASP A 32 7.52 1.83 -14.50
C ASP A 32 7.86 2.11 -15.98
N GLU A 33 9.11 1.83 -16.34
CA GLU A 33 9.63 2.02 -17.70
C GLU A 33 8.97 1.07 -18.71
N ASP A 34 8.62 -0.15 -18.28
CA ASP A 34 8.03 -1.17 -19.14
C ASP A 34 6.55 -0.89 -19.44
N SER A 35 5.83 -0.28 -18.50
CA SER A 35 4.45 0.19 -18.70
C SER A 35 4.37 1.49 -19.51
N CYS A 36 5.48 2.22 -19.64
CA CYS A 36 5.52 3.50 -20.33
C CYS A 36 5.41 3.31 -21.85
N PHE A 37 4.25 3.64 -22.44
CA PHE A 37 3.97 3.41 -23.87
C PHE A 37 5.00 4.08 -24.80
N MET A 38 5.59 5.19 -24.35
CA MET A 38 6.79 5.76 -24.93
C MET A 38 7.70 6.24 -23.80
N PRO A 39 8.99 5.84 -23.76
CA PRO A 39 9.94 6.36 -22.79
C PRO A 39 10.20 7.84 -23.09
N ILE A 40 9.48 8.71 -22.40
CA ILE A 40 9.69 10.15 -22.44
C ILE A 40 10.70 10.46 -21.31
N PRO A 41 11.89 11.00 -21.62
CA PRO A 41 12.98 11.17 -20.66
C PRO A 41 12.65 12.10 -19.48
N ASP A 42 11.54 12.82 -19.54
CA ASP A 42 11.11 13.74 -18.49
C ASP A 42 9.99 13.15 -17.59
N CYS A 43 9.43 11.98 -17.93
CA CYS A 43 8.36 11.41 -17.12
C CYS A 43 8.85 11.00 -15.74
N GLU A 44 10.05 10.44 -15.60
CA GLU A 44 10.64 10.09 -14.29
C GLU A 44 10.69 11.29 -13.33
N GLN A 45 10.93 12.51 -13.86
CA GLN A 45 10.94 13.74 -13.07
C GLN A 45 9.54 14.20 -12.63
N ALA A 46 8.48 13.71 -13.29
CA ALA A 46 7.11 13.96 -12.94
C ALA A 46 6.60 13.03 -11.81
N ALA A 47 7.43 12.13 -11.26
CA ALA A 47 7.03 11.21 -10.19
C ALA A 47 6.28 11.87 -9.02
N PRO A 48 6.67 13.05 -8.50
CA PRO A 48 5.95 13.71 -7.42
C PRO A 48 4.50 14.10 -7.77
N CYS A 49 4.20 14.29 -9.06
CA CYS A 49 2.85 14.59 -9.52
C CYS A 49 1.92 13.40 -9.40
N TYR A 50 2.45 12.18 -9.54
CA TYR A 50 1.69 10.94 -9.52
C TYR A 50 1.58 10.32 -8.13
N GLU A 51 1.99 11.04 -7.08
CA GLU A 51 1.70 10.62 -5.71
C GLU A 51 0.19 10.46 -5.47
N ASN A 52 -0.18 9.42 -4.71
CA ASN A 52 -1.57 9.15 -4.31
C ASN A 52 -2.04 10.08 -3.17
N SER A 53 -1.55 11.32 -3.15
CA SER A 53 -1.90 12.32 -2.16
C SER A 53 -3.09 13.16 -2.64
N PRO A 54 -4.03 13.53 -1.74
CA PRO A 54 -5.13 14.44 -2.10
C PRO A 54 -4.66 15.84 -2.53
N PHE A 55 -3.37 16.17 -2.36
CA PHE A 55 -2.79 17.43 -2.82
C PHE A 55 -2.22 17.38 -4.24
N THR A 56 -2.01 16.18 -4.79
CA THR A 56 -1.42 15.96 -6.12
C THR A 56 -2.42 15.35 -7.07
N CYS A 57 -3.19 14.37 -6.60
CA CYS A 57 -4.14 13.58 -7.37
C CYS A 57 -5.50 13.49 -6.65
N VAL A 58 -6.58 13.93 -7.30
CA VAL A 58 -7.96 13.84 -6.78
C VAL A 58 -8.87 13.31 -7.87
N ASP A 59 -9.59 12.22 -7.60
CA ASP A 59 -10.51 11.58 -8.56
C ASP A 59 -9.85 11.28 -9.93
N GLY A 60 -8.58 10.88 -9.90
CA GLY A 60 -7.78 10.61 -11.12
C GLY A 60 -7.35 11.86 -11.90
N ASN A 61 -7.49 13.05 -11.32
CA ASN A 61 -7.07 14.31 -11.92
C ASN A 61 -5.92 14.95 -11.15
N LEU A 62 -4.87 15.36 -11.87
CA LEU A 62 -3.77 16.13 -11.31
C LEU A 62 -4.24 17.54 -10.96
N VAL A 63 -4.15 17.91 -9.67
CA VAL A 63 -4.66 19.21 -9.18
C VAL A 63 -3.63 20.33 -9.25
N ILE A 64 -2.34 20.00 -9.28
CA ILE A 64 -1.24 20.97 -9.41
C ILE A 64 -1.08 21.37 -10.89
N GLU A 65 -1.14 22.67 -11.19
CA GLU A 65 -1.06 23.20 -12.57
C GLU A 65 0.21 22.77 -13.32
N GLU A 66 1.33 22.66 -12.62
CA GLU A 66 2.59 22.19 -13.20
C GLU A 66 2.52 20.72 -13.59
N CYS A 67 1.82 19.91 -12.77
CA CYS A 67 1.61 18.49 -13.00
C CYS A 67 0.61 18.20 -14.12
N LYS A 68 -0.34 19.10 -14.39
CA LYS A 68 -1.31 18.93 -15.49
C LYS A 68 -0.65 18.80 -16.87
N GLN A 69 0.58 19.27 -17.04
CA GLN A 69 1.31 19.11 -18.30
C GLN A 69 1.88 17.70 -18.47
N ALA A 70 2.09 16.97 -17.37
CA ALA A 70 2.56 15.59 -17.39
C ALA A 70 1.44 14.63 -17.83
N SER A 71 0.19 14.88 -17.44
CA SER A 71 -0.97 14.13 -17.96
C SER A 71 -1.45 14.71 -19.30
N PRO A 72 -1.78 13.89 -20.30
CA PRO A 72 -1.84 12.42 -20.27
C PRO A 72 -0.54 11.71 -20.71
N LEU A 73 0.55 12.46 -20.91
CA LEU A 73 1.78 11.95 -21.52
C LEU A 73 2.50 10.91 -20.66
N CYS A 74 2.53 11.11 -19.35
CA CYS A 74 3.25 10.27 -18.40
C CYS A 74 2.36 9.25 -17.68
N ASP A 75 1.04 9.27 -17.91
CA ASP A 75 0.09 8.43 -17.15
C ASP A 75 0.42 6.93 -17.27
N SER A 76 0.82 6.48 -18.47
CA SER A 76 1.24 5.08 -18.70
C SER A 76 2.44 4.65 -17.87
N CYS A 77 3.30 5.59 -17.48
CA CYS A 77 4.55 5.32 -16.77
C CYS A 77 4.36 5.25 -15.25
N TYR A 78 3.14 5.54 -14.75
CA TYR A 78 2.79 5.49 -13.32
C TYR A 78 1.59 4.57 -13.07
N PRO A 79 1.74 3.25 -13.24
CA PRO A 79 0.66 2.29 -13.13
C PRO A 79 0.15 2.06 -11.69
N ALA A 80 0.80 2.62 -10.68
CA ALA A 80 0.35 2.56 -9.29
C ALA A 80 -0.36 3.85 -8.81
N SER A 81 -0.40 4.88 -9.67
CA SER A 81 -1.03 6.16 -9.35
C SER A 81 -2.50 6.15 -9.74
N ALA A 82 -3.36 6.69 -8.88
CA ALA A 82 -4.76 6.97 -9.23
C ALA A 82 -4.89 7.96 -10.41
N CYS A 83 -3.87 8.80 -10.64
CA CYS A 83 -3.80 9.74 -11.76
C CYS A 83 -3.00 9.19 -12.95
N GLY A 84 -2.46 7.98 -12.84
CA GLY A 84 -1.74 7.30 -13.92
C GLY A 84 -2.63 6.31 -14.66
N SER A 85 -2.02 5.25 -15.18
CA SER A 85 -2.66 4.31 -16.10
C SER A 85 -3.31 3.09 -15.44
N ARG A 86 -2.96 2.78 -14.19
CA ARG A 86 -3.49 1.64 -13.45
C ARG A 86 -3.59 1.93 -11.95
N SER A 87 -4.30 1.06 -11.25
CA SER A 87 -4.82 1.19 -9.89
C SER A 87 -6.14 1.97 -9.80
N LYS A 88 -7.18 1.38 -10.40
CA LYS A 88 -8.46 1.35 -9.70
C LYS A 88 -8.25 0.48 -8.47
N ASP A 89 -7.65 1.04 -7.44
CA ASP A 89 -7.69 0.42 -6.14
C ASP A 89 -9.16 0.40 -5.73
N GLU A 90 -9.74 -0.79 -5.75
CA GLU A 90 -11.16 -0.99 -5.43
C GLU A 90 -11.36 -1.34 -3.96
N SER A 91 -10.31 -1.31 -3.14
CA SER A 91 -10.40 -1.63 -1.71
C SER A 91 -11.39 -0.73 -0.97
N GLY A 92 -11.43 0.56 -1.30
CA GLY A 92 -12.40 1.51 -0.78
C GLY A 92 -13.78 1.44 -1.45
N LYS A 93 -14.05 0.52 -2.38
CA LYS A 93 -15.30 0.47 -3.14
C LYS A 93 -16.37 -0.30 -2.37
N PHE A 94 -17.49 0.37 -2.11
CA PHE A 94 -18.68 -0.27 -1.56
C PHE A 94 -19.33 -1.18 -2.61
N VAL A 95 -19.61 -2.43 -2.24
CA VAL A 95 -20.30 -3.41 -3.09
C VAL A 95 -21.63 -3.78 -2.45
N GLU A 96 -22.72 -3.59 -3.20
CA GLU A 96 -24.05 -4.05 -2.79
C GLU A 96 -24.11 -5.57 -2.90
N SER A 97 -24.42 -6.23 -1.79
CA SER A 97 -24.56 -7.69 -1.69
C SER A 97 -25.78 -8.04 -0.84
N ASP A 98 -26.12 -9.33 -0.73
CA ASP A 98 -27.19 -9.80 0.15
C ASP A 98 -26.97 -9.37 1.63
N SER A 99 -25.70 -9.19 2.02
CA SER A 99 -25.26 -8.73 3.34
C SER A 99 -25.25 -7.20 3.48
N CYS A 100 -25.20 -6.49 2.35
CA CYS A 100 -24.94 -5.05 2.26
C CYS A 100 -25.99 -4.37 1.38
N GLY A 101 -27.24 -4.44 1.85
CA GLY A 101 -28.39 -3.82 1.22
C GLY A 101 -28.45 -2.29 1.39
N PRO A 102 -29.56 -1.65 0.96
CA PRO A 102 -29.72 -0.19 0.99
C PRO A 102 -29.64 0.42 2.39
N GLU A 103 -29.90 -0.34 3.45
CA GLU A 103 -29.71 0.07 4.84
C GLU A 103 -28.23 0.32 5.20
N PHE A 104 -27.30 -0.28 4.46
CA PHE A 104 -25.86 -0.09 4.58
C PHE A 104 -25.30 0.94 3.59
N ALA A 105 -26.13 1.67 2.84
CA ALA A 105 -25.66 2.71 1.93
C ALA A 105 -24.80 3.80 2.61
N GLN A 106 -25.01 4.02 3.92
CA GLN A 106 -24.18 4.91 4.73
C GLN A 106 -22.73 4.44 4.87
N CYS A 107 -22.44 3.16 4.68
CA CYS A 107 -21.09 2.61 4.70
C CYS A 107 -20.20 3.19 3.61
N ASN A 108 -20.78 3.69 2.52
CA ASN A 108 -20.03 4.41 1.50
C ASN A 108 -19.29 5.64 2.06
N LEU A 109 -19.81 6.29 3.11
CA LEU A 109 -19.12 7.39 3.79
C LEU A 109 -17.87 6.91 4.57
N GLY A 110 -17.84 5.64 4.95
CA GLY A 110 -16.71 4.98 5.59
C GLY A 110 -15.68 4.41 4.61
N SER A 111 -15.90 4.54 3.30
CA SER A 111 -14.97 4.07 2.24
C SER A 111 -13.49 4.38 2.53
N PRO A 112 -13.10 5.60 2.95
CA PRO A 112 -11.70 5.91 3.25
C PRO A 112 -11.09 5.02 4.35
N CYS A 113 -11.89 4.47 5.26
CA CYS A 113 -11.40 3.58 6.30
C CYS A 113 -10.95 2.22 5.74
N PHE A 114 -11.55 1.78 4.63
CA PHE A 114 -11.29 0.50 3.99
C PHE A 114 -10.36 0.61 2.78
N ASP A 115 -10.11 1.82 2.29
CA ASP A 115 -9.13 2.12 1.25
C ASP A 115 -7.70 1.80 1.73
N HIS A 116 -6.96 1.01 0.96
CA HIS A 116 -5.56 0.65 1.26
C HIS A 116 -4.63 1.88 1.18
N LYS A 117 -4.96 2.87 0.34
CA LYS A 117 -4.16 4.09 0.14
C LYS A 117 -4.37 5.13 1.22
N SER A 118 -5.44 5.06 2.00
CA SER A 118 -5.72 6.04 3.04
C SER A 118 -4.76 5.94 4.24
N GLY A 119 -4.09 4.80 4.40
CA GLY A 119 -3.27 4.48 5.56
C GLY A 119 -4.08 4.21 6.84
N MET A 120 -5.40 4.12 6.75
CA MET A 120 -6.30 3.82 7.89
C MET A 120 -6.45 2.32 8.11
N CYS A 121 -6.37 1.55 7.02
CA CYS A 121 -6.39 0.09 7.03
C CYS A 121 -4.98 -0.50 7.13
N ALA A 122 -4.72 -1.31 8.15
CA ALA A 122 -3.45 -2.00 8.34
C ALA A 122 -3.31 -3.26 7.46
N TYR A 123 -2.12 -3.86 7.48
CA TYR A 123 -1.78 -5.06 6.69
C TYR A 123 -2.35 -6.35 7.28
N ASP A 124 -2.56 -6.38 8.58
CA ASP A 124 -3.26 -7.47 9.26
C ASP A 124 -4.80 -7.37 9.11
N GLY A 125 -5.30 -6.44 8.30
CA GLY A 125 -6.73 -6.19 8.13
C GLY A 125 -7.38 -5.48 9.33
N SER A 126 -6.59 -4.88 10.22
CA SER A 126 -7.12 -4.08 11.33
C SER A 126 -7.24 -2.58 10.98
N ILE A 127 -8.23 -1.91 11.53
CA ILE A 127 -8.35 -0.45 11.43
C ILE A 127 -7.47 0.23 12.47
N LEU A 128 -6.62 1.18 12.04
CA LEU A 128 -5.68 1.89 12.89
C LEU A 128 -6.26 3.12 13.60
N ILE A 129 -7.27 3.74 13.00
CA ILE A 129 -7.84 5.03 13.42
C ILE A 129 -9.13 4.79 14.20
N GLU A 130 -9.26 5.43 15.38
CA GLU A 130 -10.42 5.21 16.28
C GLU A 130 -11.74 5.59 15.62
N GLU A 131 -11.74 6.66 14.82
CA GLU A 131 -12.89 7.15 14.06
C GLU A 131 -13.41 6.14 13.03
N CYS A 132 -12.55 5.23 12.57
CA CYS A 132 -12.91 4.20 11.60
C CYS A 132 -13.37 2.89 12.25
N LYS A 133 -13.20 2.70 13.57
CA LYS A 133 -13.58 1.46 14.27
C LYS A 133 -15.09 1.22 14.28
N GLU A 134 -15.89 2.29 14.31
CA GLU A 134 -17.34 2.15 14.19
C GLU A 134 -17.72 1.63 12.80
N ALA A 135 -17.06 2.13 11.75
CA ALA A 135 -17.27 1.65 10.39
C ALA A 135 -16.86 0.18 10.26
N GLU A 136 -15.74 -0.24 10.88
CA GLU A 136 -15.32 -1.66 10.89
C GLU A 136 -16.41 -2.60 11.41
N LEU A 137 -17.14 -2.22 12.47
CA LEU A 137 -18.14 -3.08 13.08
C LEU A 137 -19.37 -3.31 12.20
N PHE A 138 -19.75 -2.33 11.38
CA PHE A 138 -21.01 -2.36 10.63
C PHE A 138 -20.83 -2.50 9.12
N CYS A 139 -19.69 -2.06 8.59
CA CYS A 139 -19.49 -1.90 7.15
C CYS A 139 -18.44 -2.85 6.58
N LYS A 140 -17.73 -3.61 7.42
CA LYS A 140 -16.67 -4.53 7.00
C LYS A 140 -17.10 -5.50 5.89
N ALA A 141 -18.31 -6.04 5.95
CA ALA A 141 -18.85 -6.94 4.95
C ALA A 141 -19.14 -6.29 3.59
N CYS A 142 -19.13 -4.97 3.50
CA CYS A 142 -19.51 -4.22 2.30
C CYS A 142 -18.32 -3.74 1.48
N PHE A 143 -17.10 -4.03 1.95
CA PHE A 143 -15.85 -3.71 1.28
C PHE A 143 -15.07 -5.01 1.00
N PRO A 144 -15.57 -5.87 0.09
CA PRO A 144 -15.01 -7.20 -0.13
C PRO A 144 -13.56 -7.15 -0.61
N HIS A 145 -13.15 -6.13 -1.36
CA HIS A 145 -11.78 -5.96 -1.83
C HIS A 145 -10.84 -5.31 -0.80
N SER A 146 -11.36 -4.93 0.37
CA SER A 146 -10.53 -4.37 1.43
C SER A 146 -9.98 -5.47 2.33
N ARG A 147 -8.71 -5.36 2.73
CA ARG A 147 -8.14 -6.22 3.78
C ARG A 147 -8.77 -5.99 5.13
N CYS A 148 -9.18 -4.75 5.40
CA CYS A 148 -9.95 -4.42 6.61
C CYS A 148 -11.44 -4.72 6.45
N GLY A 149 -11.85 -5.08 5.23
CA GLY A 149 -13.15 -5.62 4.89
C GLY A 149 -13.21 -7.14 5.06
N THR A 150 -13.94 -7.82 4.19
CA THR A 150 -14.10 -9.27 4.23
C THR A 150 -13.08 -10.05 3.40
N LEU A 151 -12.26 -9.40 2.56
CA LEU A 151 -11.35 -10.08 1.62
C LEU A 151 -12.07 -11.25 0.93
N GLU A 152 -13.18 -10.95 0.27
CA GLU A 152 -13.75 -11.90 -0.68
C GLU A 152 -12.95 -11.72 -1.97
N GLU A 153 -12.03 -12.64 -2.20
CA GLU A 153 -11.46 -12.84 -3.54
C GLU A 153 -12.67 -13.06 -4.45
N GLU A 154 -12.92 -12.14 -5.38
CA GLU A 154 -13.84 -12.42 -6.47
C GLU A 154 -13.30 -13.69 -7.11
N GLU A 155 -14.00 -14.81 -6.92
CA GLU A 155 -13.82 -15.97 -7.78
C GLU A 155 -14.12 -15.43 -9.17
N GLU A 156 -13.07 -15.06 -9.91
CA GLU A 156 -13.18 -14.75 -11.32
C GLU A 156 -13.82 -15.99 -11.92
N ASP A 157 -15.09 -15.87 -12.30
CA ASP A 157 -15.85 -16.89 -13.01
C ASP A 157 -15.12 -17.19 -14.35
N GLU A 158 -14.05 -17.97 -14.29
CA GLU A 158 -13.58 -18.78 -15.41
C GLU A 158 -14.68 -19.81 -15.66
N GLU A 159 -15.60 -19.47 -16.56
CA GLU A 159 -16.48 -20.43 -17.21
C GLU A 159 -15.62 -21.49 -17.94
N GLU A 160 -15.16 -22.53 -17.23
CA GLU A 160 -14.80 -23.80 -17.85
C GLU A 160 -15.49 -24.97 -17.14
N ALA A 161 -16.59 -25.40 -17.75
CA ALA A 161 -17.37 -26.56 -17.36
C ALA A 161 -16.52 -27.83 -17.33
N THR A 162 -16.35 -28.46 -16.16
CA THR A 162 -16.23 -29.93 -16.08
C THR A 162 -16.88 -30.49 -14.81
N ASP A 163 -18.05 -31.09 -15.04
CA ASP A 163 -18.70 -32.13 -14.25
C ASP A 163 -17.72 -33.28 -13.92
N SER A 164 -17.47 -33.59 -12.65
CA SER A 164 -18.02 -34.80 -12.02
C SER A 164 -17.43 -35.11 -10.65
N SER A 165 -18.33 -35.53 -9.76
CA SER A 165 -18.11 -36.03 -8.41
C SER A 165 -16.94 -37.01 -8.25
N THR A 166 -16.24 -36.95 -7.11
CA THR A 166 -16.02 -38.13 -6.23
C THR A 166 -15.68 -37.68 -4.81
N SER A 167 -16.38 -38.29 -3.87
CA SER A 167 -16.42 -38.13 -2.42
C SER A 167 -15.15 -38.54 -1.63
N GLU A 168 -14.95 -37.85 -0.49
CA GLU A 168 -14.29 -38.18 0.81
C GLU A 168 -13.92 -39.67 1.09
N PRO A 169 -12.96 -40.03 1.99
CA PRO A 169 -12.50 -39.28 3.18
C PRO A 169 -11.00 -39.35 3.60
N SER A 170 -10.65 -38.54 4.61
CA SER A 170 -9.37 -38.47 5.35
C SER A 170 -8.83 -39.80 5.93
N PRO A 171 -7.53 -39.83 6.27
CA PRO A 171 -7.17 -40.05 7.68
C PRO A 171 -6.00 -39.19 8.21
N LYS A 172 -6.01 -39.08 9.55
CA LYS A 172 -5.06 -38.46 10.48
C LYS A 172 -3.71 -39.20 10.52
N ASP A 173 -2.62 -38.48 10.81
CA ASP A 173 -1.44 -38.94 11.60
C ASP A 173 -0.53 -37.70 11.84
N GLU A 174 -0.42 -37.19 13.07
CA GLU A 174 0.61 -37.48 14.11
C GLU A 174 2.03 -36.95 13.79
N SER A 175 2.42 -35.91 14.58
CA SER A 175 3.74 -35.45 15.09
C SER A 175 5.03 -36.23 14.72
N PRO A 176 6.24 -35.61 14.72
CA PRO A 176 6.78 -34.90 15.89
C PRO A 176 7.72 -33.69 15.66
N GLU A 177 8.02 -33.07 16.80
CA GLU A 177 8.98 -32.02 17.11
C GLU A 177 10.42 -32.38 16.73
N ASP A 178 11.21 -31.42 16.26
CA ASP A 178 12.68 -31.45 16.36
C ASP A 178 13.26 -30.03 16.41
N GLU A 179 13.70 -29.64 17.61
CA GLU A 179 14.75 -28.64 17.87
C GLU A 179 16.10 -29.18 17.36
N PRO A 180 17.03 -28.34 16.84
CA PRO A 180 18.05 -27.83 17.75
C PRO A 180 18.69 -26.47 17.41
N SER A 181 19.13 -25.82 18.49
CA SER A 181 20.34 -25.00 18.70
C SER A 181 21.27 -24.70 17.51
N GLU A 182 21.78 -23.46 17.41
CA GLU A 182 23.11 -23.06 17.88
C GLU A 182 23.38 -21.57 17.60
N ALA A 183 23.97 -20.87 18.58
CA ALA A 183 24.58 -19.56 18.41
C ALA A 183 25.96 -19.70 17.75
N PRO A 184 26.48 -18.65 17.07
CA PRO A 184 27.75 -18.11 17.57
C PRO A 184 27.97 -16.58 17.37
N THR A 185 28.56 -16.02 18.43
CA THR A 185 29.72 -15.10 18.46
C THR A 185 29.71 -13.72 17.79
N SER A 186 29.85 -12.73 18.68
CA SER A 186 30.52 -11.43 18.56
C SER A 186 31.46 -11.22 17.36
N SER A 187 31.28 -10.09 16.68
CA SER A 187 32.39 -9.39 16.02
C SER A 187 32.33 -7.91 16.34
N ALA A 188 33.40 -7.43 17.00
CA ALA A 188 33.60 -6.04 17.36
C ALA A 188 34.12 -5.26 16.15
N TYR A 189 33.36 -4.29 15.65
CA TYR A 189 33.83 -3.34 14.67
C TYR A 189 33.83 -1.91 15.25
N LYS A 190 35.02 -1.32 15.26
CA LYS A 190 35.31 0.10 15.47
C LYS A 190 34.87 0.91 14.25
N ALA A 191 34.12 1.99 14.45
CA ALA A 191 34.09 3.15 13.55
C ALA A 191 33.67 4.38 14.39
N SER A 192 34.60 5.28 14.72
CA SER A 192 35.05 6.44 13.92
C SER A 192 33.98 7.54 13.85
N ASN A 193 34.11 8.51 14.78
CA ASN A 193 33.38 9.77 14.79
C ASN A 193 33.62 10.56 13.49
N ILE A 194 32.56 10.80 12.71
CA ILE A 194 32.54 11.85 11.68
C ILE A 194 31.61 12.95 12.18
N ILE A 195 32.24 14.06 12.59
CA ILE A 195 31.58 15.32 12.93
C ILE A 195 31.26 16.03 11.61
N VAL A 196 29.97 16.09 11.24
CA VAL A 196 29.51 16.97 10.16
C VAL A 196 29.02 18.27 10.79
N LEU A 197 29.82 19.31 10.64
CA LEU A 197 29.48 20.69 10.97
C LEU A 197 28.47 21.21 9.94
N MET A 198 27.17 21.21 10.26
CA MET A 198 26.19 21.98 9.49
C MET A 198 26.31 23.46 9.85
N SER A 199 26.91 24.23 8.93
CA SER A 199 26.91 25.68 8.94
C SER A 199 25.50 26.21 8.69
N ILE A 200 24.83 26.67 9.74
CA ILE A 200 23.60 27.45 9.64
C ILE A 200 23.99 28.88 9.23
N SER A 201 23.89 29.17 7.94
CA SER A 201 24.00 30.53 7.43
C SER A 201 22.70 31.29 7.71
N PHE A 202 22.73 32.11 8.76
CA PHE A 202 21.79 33.19 8.99
C PHE A 202 21.74 34.12 7.76
N SER A 203 20.60 34.14 7.06
CA SER A 203 20.24 35.29 6.21
C SER A 203 19.13 36.07 6.91
N LEU A 204 19.58 37.02 7.73
CA LEU A 204 18.79 38.18 8.12
C LEU A 204 18.51 39.02 6.87
N LEU A 205 17.28 39.03 6.37
CA LEU A 205 16.78 40.16 5.60
C LEU A 205 15.81 40.95 6.46
N SER A 206 16.36 41.97 7.10
CA SER A 206 15.66 43.17 7.52
C SER A 206 15.20 43.92 6.27
N TRP A 207 13.91 44.16 6.09
CA TRP A 207 13.42 45.25 5.23
C TRP A 207 12.67 46.28 6.07
N PHE A 208 13.28 47.47 6.06
CA PHE A 208 12.65 48.78 6.22
C PHE A 208 11.83 49.10 4.97
#